data_AF-A0A0K2U3B0-F1
#
_entry.id   AF-A0A0K2U3B0-F1
#
_cell.length_a   1.000
_cell.length_b   1.000
_cell.length_c   1.000
_cell.angle_alpha   90.00
_cell.angle_beta   90.00
_cell.angle_gamma   90.00
#
_symmetry.space_group_name_H-M   'P 1'
#
loop_
_entity.id
_entity.type
_entity.pdbx_description
1 polymer ?
#
loop_
_entity_poly.entity_id
_entity_poly.type
_entity_poly.pdbx_seq_one_letter_code
_entity_poly.pdbx_strand_id
1 'polypeptide(L)'
;MLNKIEDAMSFEIKDNGQMVKLIIEQIGVYLRNQTNIALERLKLVKRKQGENENFDSFYTSLCYQAKYAGRREMKIEDWMSCSF
;
A
#
# COMPACT_ATOMS: atom_id res chain seq x y z
N MET A 1 -10.03 18.25 10.44
CA MET A 1 -9.47 16.90 10.18
C MET A 1 -8.42 16.97 9.07
N LEU A 2 -8.66 17.72 7.98
CA LEU A 2 -7.70 18.02 6.91
C LEU A 2 -6.38 18.66 7.41
N ASN A 3 -6.43 19.71 8.23
CA ASN A 3 -5.22 20.40 8.72
C ASN A 3 -4.25 19.47 9.47
N LYS A 4 -4.75 18.44 10.16
CA LYS A 4 -3.90 17.46 10.86
C LYS A 4 -3.15 16.52 9.90
N ILE A 5 -3.72 16.27 8.71
CA ILE A 5 -3.11 15.44 7.66
C ILE A 5 -2.03 16.25 6.94
N GLU A 6 -2.28 17.52 6.65
CA GLU A 6 -1.31 18.44 6.04
C GLU A 6 -0.07 18.61 6.92
N ASP A 7 -0.27 18.85 8.23
CA ASP A 7 0.83 18.96 9.20
C ASP A 7 1.65 17.67 9.29
N ALA A 8 1.01 16.50 9.25
CA ALA A 8 1.68 15.21 9.38
C ALA A 8 2.42 14.76 8.11
N MET A 9 2.02 15.26 6.95
CA MET A 9 2.52 14.80 5.64
C MET A 9 3.31 15.87 4.88
N SER A 10 3.40 17.09 5.42
CA SER A 10 4.13 18.23 4.83
C SER A 10 3.74 18.50 3.37
N PHE A 11 2.47 18.31 3.01
CA PHE A 11 1.92 18.67 1.71
C PHE A 11 0.63 19.48 1.88
N GLU A 12 0.42 20.43 0.98
CA GLU A 12 -0.71 21.36 1.00
C GLU A 12 -1.85 20.79 0.14
N ILE A 13 -3.02 20.53 0.72
CA ILE A 13 -4.21 20.09 0.00
C ILE A 13 -4.91 21.35 -0.51
N LYS A 14 -4.72 21.66 -1.80
CA LYS A 14 -5.40 22.81 -2.40
C LYS A 14 -6.87 22.46 -2.65
N ASP A 15 -7.78 23.23 -2.06
CA ASP A 15 -9.22 23.15 -2.32
C ASP A 15 -9.57 23.81 -3.67
N ASN A 16 -8.98 23.29 -4.74
CA ASN A 16 -9.18 23.74 -6.11
C ASN A 16 -10.01 22.74 -6.92
N GLY A 17 -10.89 21.99 -6.25
CA GLY A 17 -11.66 20.91 -6.86
C GLY A 17 -10.83 19.65 -7.14
N GLN A 18 -9.67 19.50 -6.48
CA GLN A 18 -8.92 18.24 -6.51
C GLN A 18 -9.83 17.12 -5.97
N MET A 19 -10.20 16.21 -6.88
CA MET A 19 -11.05 15.07 -6.59
C MET A 19 -10.47 14.30 -5.41
N VAL A 20 -11.30 13.92 -4.43
CA VAL A 20 -10.92 13.09 -3.26
C VAL A 20 -10.03 11.91 -3.64
N LYS A 21 -10.23 11.36 -4.84
CA LYS A 21 -9.39 10.32 -5.45
C LYS A 21 -7.90 10.72 -5.57
N LEU A 22 -7.60 11.93 -6.05
CA LEU A 22 -6.23 12.44 -6.21
C LEU A 22 -5.55 12.60 -4.85
N ILE A 23 -6.29 13.07 -3.84
CA ILE A 23 -5.78 13.19 -2.46
C ILE A 23 -5.44 11.81 -1.90
N ILE A 24 -6.34 10.82 -2.07
CA ILE A 24 -6.08 9.43 -1.65
C ILE A 24 -4.89 8.83 -2.40
N GLU A 25 -4.72 9.13 -3.69
CA GLU A 25 -3.58 8.67 -4.48
C GLU A 25 -2.26 9.28 -3.98
N GLN A 26 -2.23 10.57 -3.69
CA GLN A 26 -1.05 11.26 -3.12
C GLN A 26 -0.69 10.74 -1.73
N ILE A 27 -1.68 10.53 -0.87
CA ILE A 27 -1.48 9.89 0.44
C ILE A 27 -0.88 8.49 0.25
N GLY A 28 -1.41 7.73 -0.71
CA GLY A 28 -0.89 6.42 -1.06
C GLY A 28 0.56 6.45 -1.54
N VAL A 29 0.97 7.44 -2.32
CA VAL A 29 2.37 7.60 -2.78
C VAL A 29 3.30 7.93 -1.60
N TYR A 30 2.92 8.89 -0.78
CA TYR A 30 3.71 9.30 0.39
C TYR A 30 3.93 8.14 1.36
N LEU A 31 2.86 7.42 1.71
CA LEU A 31 2.95 6.27 2.59
C LEU A 31 3.82 5.16 1.98
N ARG A 32 3.69 4.89 0.67
CA ARG A 32 4.56 3.91 -0.03
C ARG A 32 6.04 4.25 0.08
N ASN A 33 6.41 5.52 -0.06
CA ASN A 33 7.81 5.95 0.06
C ASN A 33 8.37 5.80 1.49
N GLN A 34 7.50 5.74 2.50
CA GLN A 34 7.88 5.48 3.89
C GLN A 34 7.78 4.01 4.29
N THR A 35 7.29 3.15 3.40
CA THR A 35 7.03 1.75 3.71
C THR A 35 8.26 0.90 3.41
N ASN A 36 8.70 0.09 4.37
CA ASN A 36 9.76 -0.89 4.16
C ASN A 36 9.23 -2.06 3.30
N ILE A 37 9.63 -2.10 2.03
CA ILE A 37 9.17 -3.09 1.05
C ILE A 37 9.51 -4.52 1.49
N ALA A 38 10.66 -4.76 2.12
CA ALA A 38 11.04 -6.09 2.62
C ALA A 38 10.09 -6.56 3.74
N LEU A 39 9.70 -5.66 4.63
CA LEU A 39 8.71 -5.94 5.67
C LEU A 39 7.33 -6.26 5.07
N GLU A 40 6.87 -5.52 4.06
CA GLU A 40 5.59 -5.80 3.39
C GLU A 40 5.59 -7.13 2.64
N ARG A 41 6.72 -7.48 2.00
CA ARG A 41 6.90 -8.81 1.38
C ARG A 41 6.84 -9.92 2.43
N LEU A 42 7.49 -9.72 3.59
CA LEU A 42 7.43 -10.68 4.70
C LEU A 42 6.00 -10.87 5.22
N LYS A 43 5.25 -9.77 5.39
CA LYS A 43 3.84 -9.81 5.80
C LYS A 43 2.98 -10.56 4.79
N LEU A 44 3.18 -10.31 3.49
CA LEU A 44 2.46 -10.98 2.42
C LEU A 44 2.71 -12.50 2.42
N VAL A 45 3.97 -12.93 2.54
CA VAL A 45 4.33 -14.37 2.59
C VAL A 45 3.75 -15.05 3.83
N LYS A 46 3.69 -14.35 4.95
CA LYS A 46 3.12 -14.86 6.21
C LYS A 46 1.60 -14.75 6.30
N ARG A 47 0.94 -14.13 5.32
CA ARG A 47 -0.51 -13.90 5.37
C ARG A 47 -1.27 -15.22 5.25
N LYS A 48 -2.04 -15.54 6.29
CA LYS A 48 -2.97 -16.68 6.36
C LYS A 48 -4.38 -16.17 6.55
N GLN A 49 -5.37 -16.84 5.95
CA GLN A 49 -6.78 -16.51 6.13
C GLN A 49 -7.15 -16.62 7.62
N GLY A 50 -7.88 -15.64 8.13
CA GLY A 50 -8.36 -15.67 9.51
C GLY A 50 -9.49 -16.68 9.71
N GLU A 51 -9.69 -17.16 10.94
CA GLU A 51 -10.67 -18.21 11.27
C GLU A 51 -12.11 -17.88 10.83
N ASN A 52 -12.48 -16.60 10.83
CA ASN A 52 -13.81 -16.11 10.44
C ASN A 52 -13.78 -15.19 9.20
N GLU A 53 -12.66 -15.18 8.48
CA GLU A 53 -12.52 -14.35 7.28
C GLU A 53 -13.08 -15.11 6.08
N ASN A 54 -14.04 -14.52 5.36
CA ASN A 54 -14.51 -15.12 4.10
C ASN A 54 -13.45 -15.00 3.00
N PHE A 55 -13.56 -15.87 2.00
CA PHE A 55 -12.58 -15.95 0.92
C PHE A 55 -12.42 -14.62 0.16
N ASP A 56 -13.52 -13.94 -0.17
CA ASP A 56 -13.49 -12.71 -0.95
C ASP A 56 -12.75 -11.58 -0.20
N SER A 57 -12.97 -11.49 1.11
CA SER A 57 -12.30 -10.52 1.98
C SER A 57 -10.81 -10.85 2.11
N PHE A 58 -10.48 -12.14 2.28
CA PHE A 58 -9.11 -12.62 2.30
C PHE A 58 -8.36 -12.33 1.00
N TYR A 59 -8.96 -12.68 -0.14
CA TYR A 59 -8.40 -12.47 -1.46
C TYR A 59 -8.22 -10.99 -1.77
N THR A 60 -9.21 -10.17 -1.42
CA THR A 60 -9.14 -8.71 -1.56
C THR A 60 -7.99 -8.15 -0.72
N SER A 61 -7.86 -8.58 0.53
CA SER A 61 -6.75 -8.21 1.43
C SER A 61 -5.39 -8.60 0.87
N LEU A 62 -5.25 -9.84 0.36
CA LEU A 62 -4.04 -10.32 -0.29
C LEU A 62 -3.67 -9.49 -1.53
N CYS A 63 -4.65 -9.14 -2.36
CA CYS A 63 -4.42 -8.29 -3.53
C CYS A 63 -3.90 -6.90 -3.15
N TYR A 64 -4.44 -6.31 -2.08
CA TYR A 64 -3.94 -5.05 -1.55
C TYR A 64 -2.50 -5.19 -1.02
N GLN A 65 -2.22 -6.20 -0.20
CA GLN A 65 -0.87 -6.44 0.32
C GLN A 65 0.15 -6.68 -0.81
N ALA A 66 -0.23 -7.44 -1.85
CA ALA A 66 0.63 -7.66 -3.01
C ALA A 66 0.93 -6.36 -3.77
N LYS A 67 -0.03 -5.43 -3.85
CA LYS A 67 0.20 -4.10 -4.41
C LYS A 67 1.22 -3.31 -3.59
N TYR A 68 1.11 -3.33 -2.26
CA TYR A 68 2.05 -2.60 -1.37
C TYR A 68 3.43 -3.25 -1.27
N ALA A 69 3.53 -4.57 -1.44
CA ALA A 69 4.81 -5.29 -1.51
C ALA A 69 5.59 -5.07 -2.81
N GLY A 70 5.09 -4.21 -3.71
CA GLY A 70 5.69 -3.89 -5.01
C GLY A 70 5.57 -5.03 -6.04
N ARG A 71 4.80 -6.09 -5.77
CA ARG A 71 4.79 -7.31 -6.59
C ARG A 71 4.22 -7.10 -8.00
N ARG A 72 3.35 -6.12 -8.20
CA ARG A 72 2.80 -5.78 -9.53
C ARG A 72 3.83 -5.10 -10.43
N GLU A 73 4.87 -4.50 -9.86
CA GLU A 73 5.90 -3.73 -10.57
C GLU A 73 7.22 -4.52 -10.69
N MET A 74 7.34 -5.65 -9.99
CA MET A 74 8.50 -6.55 -10.05
C MET A 74 8.61 -7.21 -11.43
N LYS A 75 9.78 -7.10 -12.05
CA LYS A 75 10.11 -7.87 -13.24
C LYS A 75 10.38 -9.33 -12.88
N ILE A 76 10.33 -10.22 -13.87
CA ILE A 76 10.62 -11.65 -13.68
C ILE A 76 11.97 -11.86 -12.97
N GLU A 77 12.98 -11.04 -13.27
CA GLU A 77 14.28 -11.15 -12.61
C GLU A 77 14.22 -10.85 -11.10
N ASP A 78 13.41 -9.87 -10.69
CA ASP A 78 13.21 -9.51 -9.28
C ASP A 78 12.51 -10.62 -8.49
N TRP A 79 11.68 -11.42 -9.18
CA TRP A 79 11.02 -12.59 -8.59
C TRP A 79 12.00 -13.74 -8.35
N MET A 80 12.98 -13.91 -9.23
CA MET A 80 13.95 -15.01 -9.18
C MET A 80 15.09 -14.73 -8.22
N SER A 81 15.44 -13.46 -8.00
CA SER A 81 16.60 -13.10 -7.16
C SER A 81 16.38 -13.33 -5.66
N CYS A 82 15.13 -13.43 -5.18
CA CYS A 82 14.74 -13.83 -3.80
C CYS A 82 15.72 -13.39 -2.69
N SER A 83 16.28 -12.18 -2.78
CA SER A 83 17.05 -11.56 -1.71
C SER A 83 16.07 -10.73 -0.88
N PHE A 84 15.70 -11.28 0.27
CA PHE A 84 14.96 -10.57 1.33
C PHE A 84 15.85 -9.53 2.00
#